data_AF-A0A427AQT7-F1
#
_entry.id   AF-A0A427AQT7-F1
#
_cell.length_a   1.000
_cell.length_b   1.000
_cell.length_c   1.000
_cell.angle_alpha   90.00
_cell.angle_beta   90.00
_cell.angle_gamma   90.00
#
_symmetry.space_group_name_H-M   'P 1'
#
loop_
_entity.id
_entity.type
_entity.pdbx_description
1 polymer ?
#
loop_
_entity_poly.entity_id
_entity_poly.type
_entity_poly.pdbx_seq_one_letter_code
_entity_poly.pdbx_strand_id
1 'polypeptide(L)'
;MLETELRNWRSCFTGYIAAQKAYVEALDGWLSRFLLSDMEYYPRARSLVPSQKAGTPAMVVICHEWLTSLRKLPDQSVSCSMRNFIRTVRGLWIKQGEEQQQKRKVDRLAKELDHKVLALQKAENKVLESKLSEDEPDMRQRIEYLSGRKELLDMCRRKLEAEKAKHRDRMRSTHEITINGFKIGLAGIFESLSQFSKEAVEQG
;
A
#
# COMPACT_ATOMS: atom_id res chain seq x y z
N MET A 1 0.79 8.37 -5.52
CA MET A 1 0.36 9.35 -4.51
C MET A 1 0.31 8.73 -3.13
N LEU A 2 -0.61 7.80 -2.82
CA LEU A 2 -0.70 7.18 -1.48
C LEU A 2 0.62 6.52 -1.01
N GLU A 3 1.26 5.72 -1.87
CA GLU A 3 2.54 5.08 -1.50
C GLU A 3 3.62 6.11 -1.13
N THR A 4 3.69 7.21 -1.88
CA THR A 4 4.62 8.31 -1.64
C THR A 4 4.34 8.97 -0.30
N GLU A 5 3.07 9.25 0.00
CA GLU A 5 2.67 9.81 1.30
C GLU A 5 3.01 8.88 2.46
N LEU A 6 2.78 7.56 2.32
CA LEU A 6 3.16 6.59 3.34
C LEU A 6 4.68 6.52 3.57
N ARG A 7 5.46 6.65 2.49
CA ARG A 7 6.94 6.74 2.58
C ARG A 7 7.37 8.01 3.30
N ASN A 8 6.76 9.14 2.96
CA ASN A 8 7.01 10.42 3.62
C ASN A 8 6.66 10.34 5.10
N TRP A 9 5.48 9.83 5.45
CA TRP A 9 5.05 9.64 6.83
C TRP A 9 6.03 8.79 7.63
N ARG A 10 6.45 7.63 7.08
CA ARG A 10 7.45 6.78 7.71
C ARG A 10 8.78 7.51 7.91
N SER A 11 9.24 8.25 6.91
CA SER A 11 10.48 9.01 6.98
C SER A 11 10.42 10.09 8.07
N CYS A 12 9.32 10.85 8.11
CA CYS A 12 9.07 11.87 9.13
C CYS A 12 9.04 11.26 10.53
N PHE A 13 8.33 10.14 10.72
CA PHE A 13 8.27 9.45 12.01
C PHE A 13 9.68 9.01 12.45
N THR A 14 10.43 8.33 11.59
CA THR A 14 11.79 7.88 11.94
C THR A 14 12.74 9.05 12.20
N GLY A 15 12.63 10.13 11.42
CA GLY A 15 13.46 11.33 11.59
C GLY A 15 13.14 12.05 12.89
N TYR A 16 11.86 12.18 13.24
CA TYR A 16 11.42 12.77 14.50
C TYR A 16 11.96 11.99 15.71
N ILE A 17 11.83 10.67 15.72
CA ILE A 17 12.35 9.84 16.82
C ILE A 17 13.87 9.91 16.92
N ALA A 18 14.57 9.87 15.78
CA ALA A 18 16.03 10.01 15.78
C ALA A 18 16.47 11.37 16.33
N ALA A 19 15.78 12.46 15.95
CA ALA A 19 16.07 13.79 16.46
C ALA A 19 15.82 13.90 17.98
N GLN A 20 14.71 13.35 18.48
CA GLN A 20 14.40 13.29 19.91
C GLN A 20 15.50 12.54 20.69
N LYS A 21 15.89 11.35 20.21
CA LYS A 21 16.98 10.57 20.83
C LYS A 21 18.29 11.35 20.84
N ALA A 22 18.70 11.91 19.71
CA ALA A 22 19.94 12.68 19.59
C ALA A 22 19.97 13.93 20.50
N TYR A 23 18.83 14.62 20.63
CA TYR A 23 18.70 15.78 21.52
C TYR A 23 18.92 15.38 22.99
N VAL A 24 18.25 14.32 23.45
CA VAL A 24 18.38 13.86 24.84
C VAL A 24 19.78 13.29 25.11
N GLU A 25 20.39 12.61 24.14
CA GLU A 25 21.79 12.17 24.23
C GLU A 25 22.76 13.34 24.41
N ALA A 26 22.57 14.42 23.65
CA ALA A 26 23.38 15.62 23.79
C ALA A 26 23.19 16.29 25.17
N LEU A 27 21.95 16.32 25.67
CA LEU A 27 21.62 16.88 26.98
C LEU A 27 22.23 16.06 28.12
N ASP A 28 22.08 14.73 28.09
CA ASP A 28 22.66 13.80 29.07
C ASP A 28 24.19 13.94 29.13
N GLY A 29 24.84 13.99 27.96
CA GLY A 29 26.29 14.20 27.86
C GLY A 29 26.73 15.58 28.38
N TRP A 30 25.97 16.64 28.09
CA TRP A 30 26.27 17.99 28.57
C TRP A 30 26.14 18.08 30.09
N LEU A 31 25.05 17.60 30.67
CA LEU A 31 24.80 17.62 32.12
C LEU A 31 25.82 16.78 32.88
N SER A 32 26.14 15.59 32.37
CA SER A 32 27.14 14.71 32.97
C SER A 32 28.52 15.38 33.01
N ARG A 33 28.91 16.11 31.96
CA ARG A 33 30.20 16.82 31.94
C ARG A 33 30.20 18.04 32.84
N PHE A 34 29.19 18.91 32.74
CA PHE A 34 29.17 20.17 33.47
C PHE A 34 28.96 19.98 34.97
N LEU A 35 27.97 19.19 35.38
CA LEU A 35 27.60 19.07 36.78
C LEU A 35 28.51 18.13 37.59
N LEU A 36 29.17 17.17 36.93
CA LEU A 36 30.19 16.34 37.59
C LEU A 36 31.55 17.04 37.65
N SER A 37 31.91 17.84 36.63
CA SER A 37 33.17 18.61 36.67
C SER A 37 33.13 19.72 37.73
N ASP A 38 31.99 20.39 37.94
CA ASP A 38 31.88 21.44 38.97
C ASP A 38 32.12 20.89 40.40
N MET A 39 31.82 19.60 40.62
CA MET A 39 32.08 18.89 41.88
C MET A 39 33.55 18.50 42.07
N GLU A 40 34.33 18.35 41.00
CA GLU A 40 35.77 18.08 41.07
C GLU A 40 36.60 19.36 41.25
N TYR A 41 36.18 20.50 40.70
CA TYR A 41 36.94 21.76 40.74
C TYR A 41 36.70 22.61 42.01
N TYR A 42 35.53 22.48 42.66
CA TYR A 42 35.26 23.12 43.95
C TYR A 42 35.03 22.07 45.04
N PRO A 43 36.09 21.53 45.68
CA PRO A 43 35.92 20.76 46.91
C PRO A 43 35.40 21.72 47.97
N ARG A 44 34.08 21.71 48.17
CA ARG A 44 33.36 22.55 49.14
C ARG A 44 34.15 22.58 50.43
N ALA A 45 34.59 23.79 50.81
CA ALA A 45 35.30 24.04 52.04
C ALA A 45 34.64 23.27 53.19
N ARG A 46 35.46 22.45 53.87
CA ARG A 46 35.16 21.64 55.05
C ARG A 46 33.95 22.17 55.84
N SER A 47 32.79 21.54 55.66
CA SER A 47 31.64 21.70 56.55
C SER A 47 31.65 20.55 57.56
N LEU A 48 31.63 20.90 58.86
CA LEU A 48 31.67 19.99 60.01
C LEU A 48 30.31 19.32 60.30
N VAL A 49 29.55 18.98 59.27
CA VAL A 49 28.31 18.21 59.38
C VAL A 49 28.49 16.94 58.55
N PRO A 50 28.06 15.75 59.00
CA PRO A 50 28.21 14.53 58.20
C PRO A 50 27.42 14.70 56.91
N SER A 51 28.11 15.12 55.84
CA SER A 51 27.52 15.32 54.54
C SER A 51 27.10 13.95 54.03
N GLN A 52 25.80 13.74 53.90
CA GLN A 52 25.27 12.65 53.08
C GLN A 52 26.08 12.62 51.78
N LYS A 53 26.63 11.44 51.46
CA LYS A 53 27.43 11.14 50.27
C LYS A 53 27.08 12.11 49.13
N ALA A 54 28.08 12.85 48.65
CA ALA A 54 27.99 13.70 47.48
C ALA A 54 27.64 12.81 46.26
N GLY A 55 26.36 12.50 46.10
CA GLY A 55 25.82 11.67 45.04
C GLY A 55 25.64 12.47 43.76
N THR A 56 25.60 11.77 42.64
CA THR A 56 25.24 12.32 41.32
C THR A 56 24.02 13.24 41.44
N PRO A 57 24.07 14.49 40.93
CA PRO A 57 22.94 15.40 40.98
C PRO A 57 21.67 14.74 40.41
N ALA A 58 20.53 14.91 41.08
CA ALA A 58 19.26 14.29 40.69
C ALA A 58 18.88 14.58 39.22
N MET A 59 19.24 15.76 38.71
CA MET A 59 19.00 16.15 37.32
C MET A 59 19.76 15.25 36.31
N VAL A 60 21.00 14.83 36.64
CA VAL A 60 21.79 13.92 35.80
C VAL A 60 21.14 12.54 35.79
N VAL A 61 20.67 12.06 36.95
CA VAL A 61 19.95 10.78 37.06
C VAL A 61 18.67 10.78 36.22
N ILE A 62 17.85 11.82 36.34
CA ILE A 62 16.59 11.96 35.58
C ILE A 62 16.86 11.99 34.06
N CYS A 63 17.88 12.73 33.60
CA CYS A 63 18.19 12.78 32.17
C CYS A 63 18.71 11.45 31.63
N HIS A 64 19.50 10.74 32.44
CA HIS A 64 20.02 9.42 32.07
C HIS A 64 18.90 8.36 32.01
N GLU A 65 17.96 8.40 32.96
CA GLU A 65 16.76 7.58 32.96
C GLU A 65 15.87 7.90 31.75
N TRP A 66 15.65 9.19 31.45
CA TRP A 66 14.88 9.61 30.28
C TRP A 66 15.50 9.11 28.97
N LEU A 67 16.83 9.22 28.81
CA LEU A 67 17.53 8.68 27.66
C LEU A 67 17.36 7.16 27.54
N THR A 68 17.49 6.46 28.67
CA THR A 68 17.34 5.00 28.75
C THR A 68 15.93 4.58 28.35
N SER A 69 14.91 5.29 28.82
CA SER A 69 13.51 5.12 28.42
C SER A 69 13.32 5.35 26.91
N LEU A 70 13.78 6.49 26.39
CA LEU A 70 13.69 6.83 24.96
C LEU A 70 14.28 5.76 24.04
N ARG A 71 15.40 5.13 24.45
CA ARG A 71 16.04 4.05 23.70
C ARG A 71 15.25 2.75 23.68
N LYS A 72 14.41 2.49 24.68
CA LYS A 72 13.57 1.29 24.79
C LYS A 72 12.27 1.39 23.99
N LEU A 73 11.89 2.58 23.54
CA LEU A 73 10.64 2.77 22.80
C LEU A 73 10.55 1.88 21.55
N PRO A 74 9.36 1.38 21.19
CA PRO A 74 9.18 0.41 20.12
C PRO A 74 9.06 1.10 18.75
N ASP A 75 9.86 2.14 18.48
CA ASP A 75 9.80 2.92 17.23
C ASP A 75 10.08 2.08 15.98
N GLN A 76 10.88 1.03 16.12
CA GLN A 76 11.15 0.08 15.05
C GLN A 76 9.91 -0.73 14.67
N SER A 77 9.05 -1.05 15.63
CA SER A 77 7.78 -1.75 15.38
C SER A 77 6.88 -0.91 14.49
N VAL A 78 6.71 0.37 14.83
CA VAL A 78 5.94 1.34 14.02
C VAL A 78 6.50 1.46 12.61
N SER A 79 7.82 1.66 12.47
CA SER A 79 8.48 1.76 11.16
C SER A 79 8.34 0.48 10.33
N CYS A 80 8.32 -0.69 10.98
CA CYS A 80 8.10 -1.98 10.33
C CYS A 80 6.65 -2.12 9.83
N SER A 81 5.65 -1.83 10.67
CA SER A 81 4.24 -1.83 10.29
C SER A 81 3.95 -0.91 9.10
N MET A 82 4.49 0.31 9.12
CA MET A 82 4.37 1.25 7.99
C MET A 82 5.00 0.70 6.72
N ARG A 83 6.19 0.08 6.82
CA ARG A 83 6.88 -0.54 5.68
C ARG A 83 6.08 -1.69 5.09
N ASN A 84 5.48 -2.53 5.92
CA ASN A 84 4.64 -3.64 5.48
C ASN A 84 3.41 -3.12 4.75
N PHE A 85 2.75 -2.08 5.27
CA PHE A 85 1.62 -1.46 4.57
C PHE A 85 2.00 -0.86 3.22
N ILE A 86 3.16 -0.19 3.12
CA ILE A 86 3.70 0.30 1.84
C ILE A 86 3.87 -0.84 0.82
N ARG A 87 4.32 -2.03 1.26
CA ARG A 87 4.43 -3.21 0.36
C ARG A 87 3.06 -3.70 -0.10
N THR A 88 2.06 -3.69 0.77
CA THR A 88 0.67 -4.04 0.42
C THR A 88 0.10 -3.08 -0.62
N VAL A 89 0.25 -1.77 -0.44
CA VAL A 89 -0.15 -0.74 -1.42
C VAL A 89 0.60 -0.93 -2.75
N ARG A 90 1.90 -1.24 -2.66
CA ARG A 90 2.75 -1.92 -3.67
C ARG A 90 1.97 -2.91 -4.54
N GLY A 91 1.66 -4.04 -3.92
CA GLY A 91 1.02 -5.17 -4.58
C GLY A 91 -0.34 -4.81 -5.16
N LEU A 92 -1.11 -3.99 -4.46
CA LEU A 92 -2.43 -3.56 -4.94
C LEU A 92 -2.33 -2.75 -6.24
N TRP A 93 -1.38 -1.84 -6.35
CA TRP A 93 -1.20 -1.05 -7.56
C TRP A 93 -0.92 -1.93 -8.79
N ILE A 94 -0.08 -2.95 -8.62
CA ILE A 94 0.21 -3.93 -9.67
C ILE A 94 -1.07 -4.69 -10.07
N LYS A 95 -1.84 -5.15 -9.08
CA LYS A 95 -3.10 -5.88 -9.31
C LYS A 95 -4.16 -5.04 -10.01
N GLN A 96 -4.31 -3.78 -9.62
CA GLN A 96 -5.17 -2.82 -10.32
C GLN A 96 -4.72 -2.61 -11.78
N GLY A 97 -3.41 -2.56 -12.03
CA GLY A 97 -2.87 -2.50 -13.39
C GLY A 97 -3.24 -3.72 -14.23
N GLU A 98 -3.09 -4.93 -13.68
CA GLU A 98 -3.46 -6.20 -14.33
C GLU A 98 -4.97 -6.28 -14.62
N GLU A 99 -5.80 -5.84 -13.68
CA GLU A 99 -7.25 -5.77 -13.83
C GLU A 99 -7.64 -4.78 -14.94
N GLN A 100 -7.06 -3.58 -14.94
CA GLN A 100 -7.37 -2.56 -15.93
C GLN A 100 -6.91 -2.97 -17.34
N GLN A 101 -5.78 -3.67 -17.45
CA GLN A 101 -5.34 -4.25 -18.72
C GLN A 101 -6.33 -5.31 -19.22
N GLN A 102 -6.86 -6.14 -18.33
CA GLN A 102 -7.86 -7.15 -18.68
C GLN A 102 -9.17 -6.50 -19.13
N LYS A 103 -9.63 -5.46 -18.43
CA LYS A 103 -10.81 -4.68 -18.79
C LYS A 103 -10.68 -4.10 -20.19
N ARG A 104 -9.55 -3.45 -20.51
CA ARG A 104 -9.29 -2.93 -21.85
C ARG A 104 -9.35 -4.02 -22.94
N LYS A 105 -8.92 -5.25 -22.64
CA LYS A 105 -9.00 -6.38 -23.57
C LYS A 105 -10.44 -6.82 -23.79
N VAL A 106 -11.24 -6.90 -22.73
CA VAL A 106 -12.69 -7.17 -22.80
C VAL A 106 -13.39 -6.10 -23.64
N ASP A 107 -13.13 -4.82 -23.38
CA ASP A 107 -13.77 -3.71 -24.10
C ASP A 107 -13.44 -3.72 -25.60
N ARG A 108 -12.20 -4.07 -25.96
CA ARG A 108 -11.79 -4.22 -27.37
C ARG A 108 -12.54 -5.36 -28.07
N LEU A 109 -12.60 -6.53 -27.43
CA LEU A 109 -13.28 -7.70 -27.98
C LEU A 109 -14.80 -7.49 -28.07
N ALA A 110 -15.40 -6.77 -27.11
CA ALA A 110 -16.81 -6.40 -27.15
C ALA A 110 -17.10 -5.51 -28.37
N LYS A 111 -16.30 -4.47 -28.59
CA LYS A 111 -16.44 -3.59 -29.77
C LYS A 111 -16.25 -4.33 -31.08
N GLU A 112 -15.29 -5.25 -31.15
CA GLU A 112 -15.07 -6.08 -32.35
C GLU A 112 -16.27 -6.99 -32.62
N LEU A 113 -16.83 -7.61 -31.58
CA LEU A 113 -18.01 -8.46 -31.69
C LEU A 113 -19.22 -7.64 -32.18
N ASP A 114 -19.46 -6.47 -31.60
CA ASP A 114 -20.56 -5.58 -32.01
C ASP A 114 -20.45 -5.20 -33.49
N HIS A 115 -19.24 -4.85 -33.96
CA HIS A 115 -19.01 -4.51 -35.36
C HIS A 115 -19.28 -5.70 -36.29
N LYS A 116 -18.85 -6.91 -35.91
CA LYS A 116 -19.10 -8.12 -36.70
C LYS A 116 -20.57 -8.51 -36.72
N VAL A 117 -21.30 -8.32 -35.61
CA VAL A 117 -22.75 -8.57 -35.54
C VAL A 117 -23.49 -7.64 -36.50
N LEU A 118 -23.20 -6.34 -36.46
CA LEU A 118 -23.79 -5.36 -37.39
C LEU A 118 -23.47 -5.69 -38.85
N ALA A 119 -22.23 -6.08 -39.15
CA ALA A 119 -21.82 -6.47 -40.49
C ALA A 119 -22.52 -7.74 -40.97
N LEU A 120 -22.86 -8.67 -40.07
CA LEU A 120 -23.58 -9.90 -40.41
C LEU A 120 -25.06 -9.60 -40.67
N GLN A 121 -25.71 -8.83 -39.79
CA GLN A 121 -27.09 -8.37 -39.98
C GLN A 121 -27.27 -7.64 -41.32
N LYS A 122 -26.34 -6.75 -41.68
CA LYS A 122 -26.36 -6.05 -42.96
C LYS A 122 -26.22 -7.00 -44.15
N ALA A 123 -25.45 -8.08 -44.02
CA ALA A 123 -25.28 -9.07 -45.08
C ALA A 123 -26.50 -9.99 -45.19
N GLU A 124 -27.10 -10.40 -44.08
CA GLU A 124 -28.35 -11.17 -44.04
C GLU A 124 -29.49 -10.40 -44.71
N ASN A 125 -29.67 -9.11 -44.38
CA ASN A 125 -30.69 -8.26 -44.99
C ASN A 125 -30.54 -8.17 -46.52
N LYS A 126 -29.31 -7.99 -47.03
CA LYS A 126 -29.03 -7.95 -48.48
C LYS A 126 -29.34 -9.27 -49.18
N VAL A 127 -29.09 -10.40 -48.52
CA VAL A 127 -29.43 -11.72 -49.05
C VAL A 127 -30.94 -11.91 -49.06
N LEU A 128 -31.65 -11.43 -48.04
CA LEU A 128 -33.12 -11.44 -48.01
C LEU A 128 -33.72 -10.60 -49.14
N GLU A 129 -33.19 -9.41 -49.39
CA GLU A 129 -33.65 -8.51 -50.45
C GLU A 129 -33.40 -9.08 -51.86
N SER A 130 -32.27 -9.77 -52.09
CA SER A 130 -31.98 -10.33 -53.42
C SER A 130 -32.71 -11.64 -53.73
N LYS A 131 -33.37 -12.29 -52.76
CA LYS A 131 -34.24 -13.46 -53.00
C LYS A 131 -35.50 -13.14 -53.81
N LEU A 132 -35.71 -11.87 -54.17
CA LEU A 132 -36.73 -11.41 -55.11
C LEU A 132 -36.32 -11.57 -56.60
N SER A 133 -35.10 -12.06 -56.90
CA SER A 133 -34.63 -12.39 -58.25
C SER A 133 -34.15 -13.84 -58.25
N GLU A 134 -34.86 -14.73 -58.95
CA GLU A 134 -34.66 -16.19 -58.91
C GLU A 134 -33.42 -16.65 -59.69
N ASP A 135 -32.40 -17.15 -58.99
CA ASP A 135 -31.42 -18.12 -59.53
C ASP A 135 -30.95 -19.06 -58.39
N GLU A 136 -31.17 -20.36 -58.55
CA GLU A 136 -31.03 -21.42 -57.52
C GLU A 136 -29.58 -21.72 -57.03
N PRO A 137 -28.55 -21.80 -57.90
CA PRO A 137 -27.20 -22.21 -57.47
C PRO A 137 -26.48 -21.16 -56.61
N ASP A 138 -26.82 -19.87 -56.75
CA ASP A 138 -26.28 -18.77 -55.94
C ASP A 138 -26.76 -18.83 -54.46
N MET A 139 -27.94 -19.41 -54.22
CA MET A 139 -28.55 -19.40 -52.88
C MET A 139 -27.83 -20.33 -51.90
N ARG A 140 -27.40 -21.52 -52.34
CA ARG A 140 -26.67 -22.48 -51.48
C ARG A 140 -25.32 -21.93 -51.02
N GLN A 141 -24.57 -21.31 -51.94
CA GLN A 141 -23.27 -20.71 -51.63
C GLN A 141 -23.40 -19.54 -50.64
N ARG A 142 -24.47 -18.74 -50.75
CA ARG A 142 -24.80 -17.68 -49.78
C ARG A 142 -25.14 -18.20 -48.39
N ILE A 143 -25.91 -19.28 -48.29
CA ILE A 143 -26.24 -19.92 -47.02
C ILE A 143 -24.98 -20.43 -46.33
N GLU A 144 -24.08 -21.08 -47.08
CA GLU A 144 -22.81 -21.59 -46.56
C GLU A 144 -21.89 -20.45 -46.07
N TYR A 145 -21.80 -19.35 -46.84
CA TYR A 145 -21.07 -18.14 -46.43
C TYR A 145 -21.63 -17.50 -45.14
N LEU A 146 -22.96 -17.39 -45.01
CA LEU A 146 -23.61 -16.87 -43.81
C LEU A 146 -23.36 -17.80 -42.61
N SER A 147 -23.41 -19.12 -42.81
CA SER A 147 -23.10 -20.12 -41.78
C SER A 147 -21.67 -19.95 -41.26
N GLY A 148 -20.67 -19.89 -42.15
CA GLY A 148 -19.28 -19.69 -41.75
C GLY A 148 -19.04 -18.38 -41.00
N ARG A 149 -19.73 -17.30 -41.37
CA ARG A 149 -19.67 -16.02 -40.63
C ARG A 149 -20.31 -16.09 -39.25
N LYS A 150 -21.40 -16.85 -39.11
CA LYS A 150 -22.05 -17.10 -37.82
C LYS A 150 -21.16 -17.90 -36.88
N GLU A 151 -20.45 -18.92 -37.39
CA GLU A 151 -19.46 -19.68 -36.63
C GLU A 151 -18.29 -18.80 -36.13
N LEU A 152 -17.80 -17.89 -36.98
CA LEU A 152 -16.78 -16.91 -36.60
C LEU A 152 -17.28 -15.95 -35.50
N LEU A 153 -18.54 -15.53 -35.55
CA LEU A 153 -19.16 -14.74 -34.49
C LEU A 153 -19.24 -15.52 -33.17
N ASP A 154 -19.66 -16.78 -33.22
CA ASP A 154 -19.73 -17.64 -32.04
C ASP A 154 -18.35 -17.90 -31.43
N MET A 155 -17.32 -18.02 -32.27
CA MET A 155 -15.94 -18.06 -31.81
C MET A 155 -15.53 -16.76 -31.10
N CYS A 156 -15.85 -15.60 -31.67
CA CYS A 156 -15.55 -14.30 -31.07
C CYS A 156 -16.29 -14.11 -29.74
N ARG A 157 -17.56 -14.52 -29.68
CA ARG A 157 -18.38 -14.49 -28.47
C ARG A 157 -17.78 -15.36 -27.37
N ARG A 158 -17.39 -16.60 -27.69
CA ARG A 158 -16.71 -17.49 -26.73
C ARG A 158 -15.41 -16.88 -26.20
N LYS A 159 -14.59 -16.28 -27.07
CA LYS A 159 -13.36 -15.57 -26.66
C LYS A 159 -13.67 -14.41 -25.72
N LEU A 160 -14.67 -13.59 -26.03
CA LEU A 160 -15.09 -12.47 -25.17
C LEU A 160 -15.53 -12.96 -23.78
N GLU A 161 -16.34 -14.00 -23.71
CA GLU A 161 -16.81 -14.53 -22.43
C GLU A 161 -15.67 -15.13 -21.59
N ALA A 162 -14.70 -15.79 -22.22
CA ALA A 162 -13.50 -16.27 -21.55
C ALA A 162 -12.66 -15.10 -20.96
N GLU A 163 -12.52 -14.00 -21.70
CA GLU A 163 -11.79 -12.82 -21.20
C GLU A 163 -12.57 -12.04 -20.14
N LYS A 164 -13.90 -12.02 -20.20
CA LYS A 164 -14.77 -11.49 -19.13
C LYS A 164 -14.64 -12.31 -17.85
N ALA A 165 -14.56 -13.65 -17.94
CA ALA A 165 -14.32 -14.50 -16.79
C ALA A 165 -13.00 -14.15 -16.10
N LYS A 166 -11.91 -14.04 -16.87
CA LYS A 166 -10.60 -13.60 -16.36
C LYS A 166 -10.65 -12.20 -15.72
N HIS A 167 -11.43 -11.26 -16.29
CA HIS A 167 -11.61 -9.95 -15.69
C HIS A 167 -12.29 -10.03 -14.32
N ARG A 168 -13.37 -10.83 -14.19
CA ARG A 168 -14.07 -11.05 -12.92
C ARG A 168 -13.14 -11.63 -11.85
N ASP A 169 -12.29 -12.59 -12.21
CA ASP A 169 -11.34 -13.17 -11.26
C ASP A 169 -10.28 -12.16 -10.80
N ARG A 170 -9.75 -11.34 -11.72
CA ARG A 170 -8.83 -10.24 -11.35
C ARG A 170 -9.50 -9.21 -10.47
N MET A 171 -10.72 -8.79 -10.80
CA MET A 171 -11.51 -7.85 -10.00
C MET A 171 -11.74 -8.38 -8.58
N ARG A 172 -12.10 -9.66 -8.43
CA ARG A 172 -12.28 -10.29 -7.11
C ARG A 172 -10.97 -10.25 -6.30
N SER A 173 -9.86 -10.60 -6.92
CA SER A 173 -8.53 -10.58 -6.28
C SER A 173 -8.10 -9.16 -5.87
N THR A 174 -8.25 -8.16 -6.75
CA THR A 174 -7.99 -6.76 -6.42
C THR A 174 -8.85 -6.29 -5.25
N HIS A 175 -10.15 -6.62 -5.27
CA HIS A 175 -11.10 -6.22 -4.25
C HIS A 175 -10.74 -6.81 -2.87
N GLU A 176 -10.38 -8.09 -2.83
CA GLU A 176 -9.95 -8.77 -1.61
C GLU A 176 -8.68 -8.12 -1.02
N ILE A 177 -7.66 -7.87 -1.85
CA ILE A 177 -6.42 -7.20 -1.42
C ILE A 177 -6.71 -5.76 -0.98
N THR A 178 -7.66 -5.08 -1.61
CA THR A 178 -8.05 -3.71 -1.21
C THR A 178 -8.66 -3.72 0.18
N ILE A 179 -9.69 -4.53 0.42
CA ILE A 179 -10.38 -4.53 1.72
C ILE A 179 -9.47 -5.08 2.82
N ASN A 180 -8.88 -6.25 2.62
CA ASN A 180 -8.07 -6.89 3.65
C ASN A 180 -6.72 -6.22 3.81
N GLY A 181 -6.07 -5.83 2.71
CA GLY A 181 -4.76 -5.19 2.74
C GLY A 181 -4.77 -3.83 3.42
N PHE A 182 -5.80 -3.01 3.19
CA PHE A 182 -5.95 -1.74 3.91
C PHE A 182 -6.34 -1.96 5.37
N LYS A 183 -7.30 -2.83 5.64
CA LYS A 183 -7.72 -3.12 7.02
C LYS A 183 -6.57 -3.61 7.87
N ILE A 184 -5.84 -4.63 7.40
CA ILE A 184 -4.70 -5.22 8.11
C ILE A 184 -3.54 -4.21 8.21
N GLY A 185 -3.22 -3.52 7.12
CA GLY A 185 -2.11 -2.58 7.07
C GLY A 185 -2.29 -1.38 8.00
N LEU A 186 -3.47 -0.73 7.96
CA LEU A 186 -3.77 0.41 8.83
C LEU A 186 -3.93 -0.03 10.28
N ALA A 187 -4.62 -1.14 10.55
CA ALA A 187 -4.76 -1.66 11.91
C ALA A 187 -3.38 -1.95 12.53
N GLY A 188 -2.47 -2.60 11.79
CA GLY A 188 -1.12 -2.88 12.29
C GLY A 188 -0.29 -1.62 12.56
N ILE A 189 -0.48 -0.55 11.78
CA ILE A 189 0.17 0.74 12.06
C ILE A 189 -0.42 1.35 13.34
N PHE A 190 -1.74 1.45 13.45
CA PHE A 190 -2.38 2.06 14.62
C PHE A 190 -2.14 1.29 15.91
N GLU A 191 -2.12 -0.04 15.86
CA GLU A 191 -1.78 -0.89 16.99
C GLU A 191 -0.33 -0.64 17.44
N SER A 192 0.63 -0.62 16.49
CA SER A 192 2.02 -0.30 16.81
C SER A 192 2.21 1.13 17.34
N LEU A 193 1.47 2.11 16.83
CA LEU A 193 1.50 3.49 17.30
C LEU A 193 0.86 3.64 18.68
N SER A 194 -0.23 2.93 18.94
CA SER A 194 -0.88 2.90 20.24
C SER A 194 0.05 2.32 21.29
N GLN A 195 0.70 1.19 20.98
CA GLN A 195 1.70 0.59 21.85
C GLN A 195 2.89 1.52 22.09
N PHE A 196 3.41 2.15 21.03
CA PHE A 196 4.46 3.16 21.13
C PHE A 196 4.05 4.32 22.03
N SER A 197 2.84 4.86 21.87
CA SER A 197 2.33 5.97 22.69
C SER A 197 2.16 5.56 24.15
N LYS A 198 1.69 4.34 24.42
CA LYS A 198 1.53 3.82 25.77
C LYS A 198 2.89 3.69 26.45
N GLU A 199 3.87 3.08 25.79
CA GLU A 199 5.23 2.95 26.34
C GLU A 199 5.92 4.32 26.50
N ALA A 200 5.64 5.29 25.64
CA ALA A 200 6.17 6.64 25.78
C ALA A 200 5.62 7.37 27.01
N VAL A 201 4.37 7.09 27.42
CA VAL A 201 3.74 7.70 28.60
C VAL A 201 4.08 6.94 29.88
N GLU A 202 4.21 5.61 29.84
CA GLU A 202 4.59 4.81 31.00
C GLU A 202 6.06 4.99 31.41
N GLN A 203 6.90 5.52 30.51
CA GLN A 203 8.34 5.69 30.73
C GLN A 203 8.80 7.15 30.93
N GLY A 204 7.88 8.12 30.93
CA GLY A 204 8.14 9.55 31.17
C GLY A 204 7.47 10.04 32.44
#